data_AF-V8CLD6-F1
#
_entry.id   AF-V8CLD6-F1
#
_cell.length_a   1.000
_cell.length_b   1.000
_cell.length_c   1.000
_cell.angle_alpha   90.00
_cell.angle_beta   90.00
_cell.angle_gamma   90.00
#
_symmetry.space_group_name_H-M   'P 1'
#
loop_
_entity.id
_entity.type
_entity.pdbx_description
1 polymer ?
#
loop_
_entity_poly.entity_id
_entity_poly.type
_entity_poly.pdbx_seq_one_letter_code
_entity_poly.pdbx_strand_id
1 'polypeptide(L)'
;MTLAKVDALARFCACFERLVRIERVQDMVLRLTLDHCHSPELQAALNGDASFALYLSMVRGKSYAYTSKDTPLRSKHYNAPFDVALSKLHRSKILSSTLYDNDRILRLELLQQGSYKQSRAIVQFEFSGKHTNVIILNASGVVIEALRHISQAISCRPVKVGTPLAKMPPNPRPQTQEPPIALESMPDILARAYELANTRALESMKHSLLAHYTRIKTRAQALLESLPKAESLLLESTELQHKANLALMHLHTLKPYQTQVEITDESGELWRITLPPHSTPQAAINQLFKESKKLARKAKNIHKEATNLEEKISFLDKELAFIERASKLDTLAILLPQAKQSAKKKPQNEQAEVVFIQGIKISIGRNERENIKLLESARADDLWLHIRDIPSSHLIIHCGKNTAPESTIHKAGEILLGVSGLKQGDFCVDYTKRKFVKIISGAQVVYSKHKSLHYRIS
;
A
#
# COMPACT_ATOMS: atom_id res chain seq x y z
N MET A 1 0.32 -11.91 -23.92
CA MET A 1 1.28 -11.88 -25.05
C MET A 1 0.57 -12.28 -26.34
N THR A 2 1.09 -11.82 -27.47
CA THR A 2 0.65 -12.22 -28.82
C THR A 2 1.36 -13.51 -29.22
N LEU A 3 0.90 -14.20 -30.28
CA LEU A 3 1.52 -15.45 -30.74
C LEU A 3 2.98 -15.22 -31.15
N ALA A 4 3.25 -14.20 -31.97
CA ALA A 4 4.60 -13.86 -32.42
C ALA A 4 5.57 -13.59 -31.26
N LYS A 5 5.09 -12.98 -30.17
CA LYS A 5 5.92 -12.76 -28.96
C LYS A 5 6.24 -14.05 -28.21
N VAL A 6 5.32 -15.01 -28.16
CA VAL A 6 5.58 -16.32 -27.52
C VAL A 6 6.49 -17.16 -28.40
N ASP A 7 6.30 -17.13 -29.72
CA ASP A 7 7.21 -17.76 -30.68
C ASP A 7 8.64 -17.21 -30.55
N ALA A 8 8.78 -15.88 -30.57
CA ALA A 8 10.08 -15.24 -30.39
C ALA A 8 10.72 -15.58 -29.04
N LEU A 9 9.92 -15.68 -27.97
CA LEU A 9 10.40 -16.12 -26.66
C LEU A 9 10.86 -17.59 -26.68
N ALA A 10 10.17 -18.46 -27.41
CA ALA A 10 10.55 -19.86 -27.57
C ALA A 10 11.88 -19.98 -28.33
N ARG A 11 12.02 -19.29 -29.47
CA ARG A 11 13.27 -19.23 -30.23
C ARG A 11 14.41 -18.62 -29.40
N PHE A 12 14.14 -17.55 -28.65
CA PHE A 12 15.11 -16.93 -27.75
C PHE A 12 15.61 -17.90 -26.67
N CYS A 13 14.71 -18.59 -25.97
CA CYS A 13 15.11 -19.55 -24.93
C CYS A 13 15.83 -20.78 -25.53
N ALA A 14 15.57 -21.12 -26.80
CA ALA A 14 16.26 -22.20 -27.49
C ALA A 14 17.75 -21.91 -27.72
N CYS A 15 18.16 -20.63 -27.73
CA CYS A 15 19.56 -20.24 -27.87
C CYS A 15 20.42 -20.49 -26.63
N PHE A 16 19.84 -20.93 -25.51
CA PHE A 16 20.55 -21.19 -24.24
C PHE A 16 20.65 -22.68 -23.96
N GLU A 17 21.82 -23.14 -23.49
CA GLU A 17 22.01 -24.55 -23.17
C GLU A 17 21.54 -24.93 -21.77
N ARG A 18 21.52 -23.98 -20.82
CA ARG A 18 21.32 -24.28 -19.40
C ARG A 18 20.27 -23.38 -18.77
N LEU A 19 19.38 -24.00 -17.98
CA LEU A 19 18.52 -23.33 -17.01
C LEU A 19 19.19 -23.45 -15.65
N VAL A 20 19.85 -22.38 -15.21
CA VAL A 20 20.56 -22.34 -13.92
C VAL A 20 19.57 -22.38 -12.76
N ARG A 21 18.53 -21.55 -12.85
CA ARG A 21 17.55 -21.37 -11.77
C ARG A 21 16.18 -21.08 -12.34
N ILE A 22 15.14 -21.63 -11.71
CA ILE A 22 13.75 -21.25 -11.94
C ILE A 22 13.03 -21.11 -10.61
N GLU A 23 12.42 -19.97 -10.34
CA GLU A 23 11.74 -19.74 -9.07
C GLU A 23 10.62 -18.72 -9.19
N ARG A 24 9.69 -18.76 -8.24
CA ARG A 24 8.67 -17.74 -8.08
C ARG A 24 9.21 -16.60 -7.24
N VAL A 25 9.22 -15.38 -7.79
CA VAL A 25 9.74 -14.18 -7.10
C VAL A 25 8.64 -13.26 -6.60
N GLN A 26 7.46 -13.30 -7.21
CA GLN A 26 6.22 -12.66 -6.77
C GLN A 26 5.04 -13.62 -7.00
N ASP A 27 3.87 -13.33 -6.45
CA ASP A 27 2.71 -14.24 -6.43
C ASP A 27 2.44 -14.94 -7.77
N MET A 28 2.60 -14.20 -8.88
CA MET A 28 2.38 -14.68 -10.26
C MET A 28 3.57 -14.45 -11.18
N VAL A 29 4.78 -14.18 -10.67
CA VAL A 29 5.97 -13.89 -11.49
C VAL A 29 7.03 -14.95 -11.24
N LEU A 30 7.49 -15.58 -12.31
CA LEU A 30 8.62 -16.51 -12.27
C LEU A 30 9.86 -15.85 -12.84
N ARG A 31 11.03 -16.16 -12.25
CA ARG A 31 12.34 -15.82 -12.77
C ARG A 31 13.02 -17.08 -13.28
N LEU A 32 13.50 -17.05 -14.51
CA LEU A 32 14.35 -18.04 -15.13
C LEU A 32 15.73 -17.40 -15.33
N THR A 33 16.79 -18.07 -14.86
CA THR A 33 18.17 -17.70 -15.15
C THR A 33 18.69 -18.64 -16.21
N LEU A 34 18.85 -18.13 -17.43
CA LEU A 34 19.35 -18.84 -18.60
C LEU A 34 20.85 -18.57 -18.74
N ASP A 35 21.61 -19.55 -19.20
CA ASP A 35 23.07 -19.47 -19.23
C ASP A 35 23.60 -20.24 -20.45
N HIS A 36 24.82 -19.88 -20.88
CA HIS A 36 25.50 -20.44 -22.04
C HIS A 36 24.67 -20.26 -23.33
N CYS A 37 24.55 -19.01 -23.78
CA CYS A 37 23.97 -18.70 -25.08
C CYS A 37 24.93 -19.19 -26.18
N HIS A 38 24.45 -19.97 -27.15
CA HIS A 38 25.25 -20.47 -28.29
C HIS A 38 24.97 -19.74 -29.61
N SER A 39 24.02 -18.80 -29.64
CA SER A 39 23.74 -17.99 -30.83
C SER A 39 24.69 -16.78 -30.91
N PRO A 40 25.54 -16.66 -31.94
CA PRO A 40 26.49 -15.55 -32.07
C PRO A 40 25.79 -14.17 -32.16
N GLU A 41 24.68 -14.10 -32.91
CA GLU A 41 23.89 -12.87 -33.08
C GLU A 41 23.33 -12.39 -31.73
N LEU A 42 22.86 -13.32 -30.91
CA LEU A 42 22.29 -12.99 -29.61
C LEU A 42 23.37 -12.68 -28.56
N GLN A 43 24.53 -13.33 -28.60
CA GLN A 43 25.65 -13.03 -27.71
C GLN A 43 26.09 -11.56 -27.80
N ALA A 44 26.13 -11.00 -29.02
CA ALA A 44 26.43 -9.58 -29.23
C ALA A 44 25.38 -8.68 -28.56
N ALA A 45 24.08 -9.00 -28.70
CA ALA A 45 22.99 -8.25 -28.09
C ALA A 45 22.95 -8.35 -26.55
N LEU A 46 23.52 -9.42 -25.98
CA LEU A 46 23.62 -9.63 -24.53
C LEU A 46 24.82 -8.93 -23.89
N ASN A 47 25.62 -8.15 -24.66
CA ASN A 47 26.81 -7.45 -24.19
C ASN A 47 27.84 -8.34 -23.45
N GLY A 48 27.91 -9.63 -23.81
CA GLY A 48 28.82 -10.59 -23.19
C GLY A 48 28.41 -11.10 -21.80
N ASP A 49 27.19 -10.82 -21.34
CA ASP A 49 26.66 -11.40 -20.10
C ASP A 49 26.58 -12.93 -20.23
N ALA A 50 27.23 -13.65 -19.32
CA ALA A 50 27.21 -15.12 -19.31
C ALA A 50 25.79 -15.67 -19.07
N SER A 51 25.00 -14.96 -18.27
CA SER A 51 23.65 -15.38 -17.89
C SER A 51 22.60 -14.30 -18.13
N PHE A 52 21.39 -14.71 -18.53
CA PHE A 52 20.26 -13.83 -18.76
C PHE A 52 19.12 -14.12 -17.78
N ALA A 53 18.61 -13.07 -17.11
CA ALA A 53 17.47 -13.17 -16.20
C ALA A 53 16.16 -12.86 -16.92
N LEU A 54 15.38 -13.89 -17.23
CA LEU A 54 14.07 -13.78 -17.84
C LEU A 54 12.97 -13.84 -16.78
N TYR A 55 12.08 -12.85 -16.77
CA TYR A 55 10.91 -12.82 -15.89
C TYR A 55 9.63 -13.06 -16.69
N LEU A 56 8.78 -13.95 -16.17
CA LEU A 56 7.50 -14.31 -16.76
C LEU A 56 6.37 -13.95 -15.80
N SER A 57 5.65 -12.87 -16.10
CA SER A 57 4.43 -12.51 -15.40
C SER A 57 3.26 -13.34 -15.92
N MET A 58 2.73 -14.18 -15.04
CA MET A 58 1.65 -15.12 -15.31
C MET A 58 0.32 -14.63 -14.70
N VAL A 59 0.14 -13.32 -14.60
CA VAL A 59 -1.11 -12.67 -14.17
C VAL A 59 -2.22 -12.92 -15.21
N ARG A 60 -3.39 -13.40 -14.76
CA ARG A 60 -4.54 -13.65 -15.63
C ARG A 60 -4.95 -12.37 -16.38
N GLY A 61 -5.09 -12.48 -17.70
CA GLY A 61 -5.48 -11.38 -18.59
C GLY A 61 -4.37 -10.37 -18.89
N LYS A 62 -3.25 -10.40 -18.16
CA LYS A 62 -2.15 -9.44 -18.27
C LYS A 62 -0.78 -10.14 -18.27
N SER A 63 -0.68 -11.30 -18.90
CA SER A 63 0.57 -12.07 -18.91
C SER A 63 1.57 -11.54 -19.95
N TYR A 64 2.83 -11.39 -19.53
CA TYR A 64 3.93 -10.85 -20.33
C TYR A 64 5.29 -11.36 -19.82
N ALA A 65 6.31 -11.22 -20.66
CA ALA A 65 7.70 -11.52 -20.33
C ALA A 65 8.51 -10.21 -20.31
N TYR A 66 9.53 -10.15 -19.46
CA TYR A 66 10.43 -9.00 -19.36
C TYR A 66 11.79 -9.37 -18.80
N THR A 67 12.75 -8.45 -18.88
CA THR A 67 14.05 -8.52 -18.19
C THR A 67 14.25 -7.23 -17.39
N SER A 68 15.04 -7.30 -16.32
CA SER A 68 15.40 -6.12 -15.55
C SER A 68 16.76 -6.30 -14.91
N LYS A 69 17.54 -5.22 -14.91
CA LYS A 69 18.80 -5.09 -14.15
C LYS A 69 18.54 -4.84 -12.67
N ASP A 70 17.37 -4.29 -12.34
CA ASP A 70 16.97 -4.07 -10.96
C ASP A 70 16.62 -5.43 -10.33
N THR A 71 17.33 -5.76 -9.25
CA THR A 71 16.93 -6.92 -8.45
C THR A 71 15.63 -6.57 -7.73
N PRO A 72 14.54 -7.36 -7.86
CA PRO A 72 13.32 -7.06 -7.13
C PRO A 72 13.61 -7.06 -5.62
N LEU A 73 13.43 -5.90 -4.98
CA LEU A 73 13.71 -5.63 -3.55
C LEU A 73 12.93 -6.56 -2.58
N ARG A 74 12.00 -7.35 -3.09
CA ARG A 74 11.22 -8.36 -2.36
C ARG A 74 11.17 -9.66 -3.14
N SER A 75 12.21 -10.48 -3.04
CA SER A 75 12.00 -11.92 -3.27
C SER A 75 11.32 -12.47 -2.02
N LYS A 76 10.00 -12.67 -2.09
CA LYS A 76 9.35 -13.51 -1.08
C LYS A 76 9.87 -14.93 -1.30
N HIS A 77 10.29 -15.59 -0.23
CA HIS A 77 10.59 -17.01 -0.30
C HIS A 77 9.27 -17.77 -0.27
N TYR A 78 8.98 -18.51 -1.35
CA TYR A 78 7.80 -19.36 -1.42
C TYR A 78 8.20 -20.81 -1.27
N ASN A 79 7.40 -21.58 -0.52
CA ASN A 79 7.64 -22.99 -0.24
C ASN A 79 6.38 -23.84 -0.46
N ALA A 80 5.51 -23.44 -1.39
CA ALA A 80 4.35 -24.25 -1.76
C ALA A 80 4.81 -25.48 -2.58
N PRO A 81 3.98 -26.53 -2.72
CA PRO A 81 4.33 -27.71 -3.53
C PRO A 81 4.83 -27.38 -4.94
N PHE A 82 4.23 -26.36 -5.58
CA PHE A 82 4.69 -25.81 -6.87
C PHE A 82 6.12 -25.25 -6.82
N ASP A 83 6.48 -24.52 -5.77
CA ASP A 83 7.82 -23.96 -5.63
C ASP A 83 8.86 -25.06 -5.36
N VAL A 84 8.47 -26.10 -4.60
CA VAL A 84 9.29 -27.31 -4.39
C VAL A 84 9.47 -28.09 -5.68
N ALA A 85 8.44 -28.18 -6.53
CA ALA A 85 8.55 -28.81 -7.84
C ALA A 85 9.46 -28.01 -8.78
N LEU A 86 9.37 -26.66 -8.76
CA LEU A 86 10.28 -25.78 -9.51
C LEU A 86 11.73 -25.92 -9.07
N SER A 87 11.99 -25.98 -7.75
CA SER A 87 13.37 -26.03 -7.24
C SER A 87 14.13 -27.27 -7.70
N LYS A 88 13.42 -28.39 -7.92
CA LYS A 88 14.00 -29.60 -8.50
C LYS A 88 14.55 -29.36 -9.92
N LEU A 89 13.98 -28.42 -10.67
CA LEU A 89 14.37 -28.11 -12.06
C LEU A 89 15.61 -27.20 -12.16
N HIS A 90 16.19 -26.77 -11.04
CA HIS A 90 17.42 -25.97 -11.05
C HIS A 90 18.56 -26.73 -11.72
N ARG A 91 19.48 -25.99 -12.35
CA ARG A 91 20.69 -26.52 -13.00
C ARG A 91 20.40 -27.59 -14.06
N SER A 92 19.27 -27.48 -14.77
CA SER A 92 18.90 -28.40 -15.85
C SER A 92 19.52 -27.98 -17.19
N LYS A 93 19.82 -28.95 -18.05
CA LYS A 93 20.12 -28.69 -19.47
C LYS A 93 18.80 -28.45 -20.21
N ILE A 94 18.75 -27.41 -21.03
CA ILE A 94 17.62 -27.15 -21.93
C ILE A 94 17.82 -28.04 -23.15
N LEU A 95 16.88 -28.98 -23.37
CA LEU A 95 16.90 -29.87 -24.55
C LEU A 95 16.22 -29.19 -25.73
N SER A 96 15.09 -28.54 -25.48
CA SER A 96 14.33 -27.83 -26.51
C SER A 96 13.48 -26.73 -25.87
N SER A 97 13.19 -25.70 -26.68
CA SER A 97 12.27 -24.62 -26.35
C SER A 97 11.40 -24.35 -27.57
N THR A 98 10.09 -24.57 -27.45
CA THR A 98 9.17 -24.60 -28.60
C THR A 98 7.88 -23.84 -28.34
N LEU A 99 7.31 -23.28 -29.41
CA LEU A 99 5.91 -22.87 -29.47
C LEU A 99 5.05 -24.14 -29.60
N TYR A 100 4.26 -24.46 -28.58
CA TYR A 100 3.48 -25.70 -28.58
C TYR A 100 2.12 -25.51 -29.26
N ASP A 101 1.83 -26.40 -30.22
CA ASP A 101 0.51 -26.53 -30.88
C ASP A 101 0.04 -25.26 -31.61
N ASN A 102 0.98 -24.42 -32.07
CA ASN A 102 0.70 -23.11 -32.68
C ASN A 102 -0.21 -22.20 -31.84
N ASP A 103 -0.19 -22.38 -30.53
CA ASP A 103 -0.87 -21.53 -29.56
C ASP A 103 0.16 -20.79 -28.72
N ARG A 104 -0.29 -19.85 -27.90
CA ARG A 104 0.52 -19.01 -27.01
C ARG A 104 1.02 -19.81 -25.80
N ILE A 105 1.68 -20.93 -26.07
CA ILE A 105 2.19 -21.89 -25.11
C ILE A 105 3.68 -22.07 -25.36
N LEU A 106 4.50 -21.58 -24.43
CA LEU A 106 5.94 -21.84 -24.43
C LEU A 106 6.20 -23.16 -23.69
N ARG A 107 6.91 -24.08 -24.32
CA ARG A 107 7.31 -25.35 -23.71
C ARG A 107 8.83 -25.45 -23.66
N LEU A 108 9.37 -25.64 -22.46
CA LEU A 108 10.77 -25.95 -22.22
C LEU A 108 10.92 -27.41 -21.82
N GLU A 109 11.69 -28.18 -22.58
CA GLU A 109 12.07 -29.54 -22.20
C GLU A 109 13.42 -29.51 -21.52
N LEU A 110 13.47 -30.04 -20.30
CA LEU A 110 14.61 -29.94 -19.41
C LEU A 110 15.13 -31.35 -19.08
N LEU A 111 16.45 -31.48 -19.09
CA LEU A 111 17.16 -32.67 -18.62
C LEU A 111 17.87 -32.35 -17.31
N GLN A 112 17.49 -33.06 -16.27
CA GLN A 112 18.17 -33.04 -14.97
C GLN A 112 19.17 -34.19 -14.95
N GLN A 113 20.43 -33.87 -14.66
CA GLN A 113 21.48 -34.85 -14.42
C GLN A 113 21.65 -35.03 -12.92
N GLY A 114 21.07 -36.09 -12.36
CA GLY A 114 21.39 -36.54 -11.00
C GLY A 114 22.58 -37.50 -11.02
N SER A 115 23.18 -37.75 -9.85
CA SER A 115 24.38 -38.63 -9.73
C SER A 115 24.15 -40.07 -10.22
N TYR A 116 22.90 -40.55 -10.23
CA TYR A 116 22.57 -41.94 -10.56
C TYR A 116 21.49 -42.12 -11.64
N LYS A 117 20.71 -41.08 -11.96
CA LYS A 117 19.64 -41.13 -12.97
C LYS A 117 19.48 -39.78 -13.65
N GLN A 118 19.22 -39.83 -14.96
CA GLN A 118 18.75 -38.68 -15.71
C GLN A 118 17.22 -38.63 -15.64
N SER A 119 16.65 -37.47 -15.36
CA SER A 119 15.20 -37.24 -15.40
C SER A 119 14.86 -36.12 -16.38
N ARG A 120 13.81 -36.34 -17.18
CA ARG A 120 13.27 -35.35 -18.10
C ARG A 120 12.01 -34.73 -17.51
N ALA A 121 11.91 -33.42 -17.60
CA ALA A 121 10.74 -32.66 -17.18
C ALA A 121 10.40 -31.63 -18.25
N ILE A 122 9.12 -31.29 -18.37
CA ILE A 122 8.63 -30.28 -19.29
C ILE A 122 8.02 -29.16 -18.47
N VAL A 123 8.42 -27.91 -18.73
CA VAL A 123 7.78 -26.74 -18.14
C VAL A 123 6.99 -26.04 -19.22
N GLN A 124 5.68 -25.97 -19.04
CA GLN A 124 4.74 -25.36 -19.97
C GLN A 124 4.21 -24.04 -19.40
N PHE A 125 4.46 -22.94 -20.10
CA PHE A 125 3.93 -21.60 -19.79
C PHE A 125 2.80 -21.27 -20.77
N GLU A 126 1.57 -21.22 -20.28
CA GLU A 126 0.39 -20.93 -21.08
C GLU A 126 0.05 -19.43 -20.97
N PHE A 127 0.20 -18.66 -22.05
CA PHE A 127 -0.14 -17.23 -22.13
C PHE A 127 -1.55 -17.02 -22.73
N SER A 128 -2.52 -17.80 -22.25
CA SER A 128 -3.90 -17.88 -22.77
C SER A 128 -4.85 -16.80 -22.23
N GLY A 129 -4.33 -15.70 -21.67
CA GLY A 129 -5.14 -14.59 -21.15
C GLY A 129 -5.77 -14.92 -19.80
N LYS A 130 -7.10 -15.03 -19.72
CA LYS A 130 -7.78 -15.33 -18.43
C LYS A 130 -7.42 -16.71 -17.87
N HIS A 131 -6.96 -17.63 -18.72
CA HIS A 131 -6.59 -19.00 -18.36
C HIS A 131 -5.08 -19.22 -18.23
N THR A 132 -4.28 -18.14 -18.16
CA THR A 132 -2.82 -18.23 -18.04
C THR A 132 -2.38 -19.16 -16.91
N ASN A 133 -1.39 -20.02 -17.17
CA ASN A 133 -0.91 -21.01 -16.21
C ASN A 133 0.57 -21.39 -16.41
N VAL A 134 1.16 -22.01 -15.40
CA VAL A 134 2.46 -22.70 -15.51
C VAL A 134 2.26 -24.12 -15.05
N ILE A 135 2.64 -25.09 -15.86
CA ILE A 135 2.42 -26.50 -15.61
C ILE A 135 3.73 -27.24 -15.79
N ILE A 136 4.11 -28.02 -14.79
CA ILE A 136 5.27 -28.89 -14.81
C ILE A 136 4.77 -30.30 -15.13
N LEU A 137 5.32 -30.91 -16.18
CA LEU A 137 4.98 -32.24 -16.63
C LEU A 137 6.21 -33.14 -16.57
N ASN A 138 5.98 -34.45 -16.48
CA ASN A 138 7.02 -35.44 -16.72
C ASN A 138 7.19 -35.70 -18.23
N ALA A 139 8.10 -36.60 -18.59
CA ALA A 139 8.36 -37.00 -19.98
C ALA A 139 7.14 -37.59 -20.71
N SER A 140 6.17 -38.17 -19.99
CA SER A 140 4.95 -38.75 -20.56
C SER A 140 3.77 -37.77 -20.61
N GLY A 141 4.00 -36.47 -20.34
CA GLY A 141 2.96 -35.45 -20.35
C GLY A 141 2.00 -35.47 -19.16
N VAL A 142 2.34 -36.18 -18.08
CA VAL A 142 1.58 -36.22 -16.82
C VAL A 142 1.96 -35.03 -15.94
N VAL A 143 0.96 -34.37 -15.36
CA VAL A 143 1.14 -33.21 -14.48
C VAL A 143 1.86 -33.60 -13.20
N ILE A 144 3.06 -33.06 -13.00
CA ILE A 144 3.79 -33.12 -11.74
C ILE A 144 3.21 -32.09 -10.79
N GLU A 145 3.09 -30.83 -11.24
CA GLU A 145 2.55 -29.73 -10.45
C GLU A 145 2.17 -28.54 -11.34
N ALA A 146 1.35 -27.61 -10.87
CA ALA A 146 0.97 -26.41 -11.60
C ALA A 146 0.82 -25.19 -10.69
N LEU A 147 1.08 -24.00 -11.24
CA LEU A 147 0.85 -22.73 -10.55
C LEU A 147 -0.63 -22.54 -10.20
N ARG A 148 -1.53 -23.08 -11.04
CA ARG A 148 -2.98 -23.08 -10.81
C ARG A 148 -3.55 -24.45 -11.13
N HIS A 149 -4.18 -25.07 -10.14
CA HIS A 149 -5.00 -26.26 -10.36
C HIS A 149 -6.34 -25.87 -10.93
N ILE A 150 -6.83 -26.67 -11.87
CA ILE A 150 -8.11 -26.44 -12.54
C ILE A 150 -8.92 -27.71 -12.42
N SER A 151 -10.07 -27.65 -11.75
CA SER A 151 -10.94 -28.81 -11.59
C SER A 151 -11.81 -29.03 -12.82
N GLN A 152 -12.29 -30.27 -12.99
CA GLN A 152 -13.19 -30.64 -14.06
C GLN A 152 -14.55 -29.93 -13.97
N ALA A 153 -14.93 -29.45 -12.79
CA ALA A 153 -16.15 -28.67 -12.58
C ALA A 153 -16.12 -27.29 -13.26
N ILE A 154 -14.92 -26.72 -13.50
CA ILE A 154 -14.76 -25.36 -14.05
C ILE A 154 -14.16 -25.34 -15.46
N SER A 155 -13.68 -26.47 -15.96
CA SER A 155 -12.99 -26.56 -17.25
C SER A 155 -13.13 -27.95 -17.86
N CYS A 156 -13.36 -28.00 -19.17
CA CYS A 156 -13.28 -29.22 -19.97
C CYS A 156 -11.85 -29.79 -20.06
N ARG A 157 -10.84 -28.97 -19.70
CA ARG A 157 -9.44 -29.35 -19.62
C ARG A 157 -8.97 -29.14 -18.17
N PRO A 158 -9.10 -30.14 -17.28
CA PRO A 158 -8.61 -30.03 -15.91
C PRO A 158 -7.07 -30.05 -15.87
N VAL A 159 -6.50 -29.43 -14.84
CA VAL A 159 -5.07 -29.45 -14.52
C VAL A 159 -4.94 -30.00 -13.11
N LYS A 160 -4.65 -31.30 -13.02
CA LYS A 160 -4.58 -32.05 -11.75
C LYS A 160 -3.31 -32.89 -11.71
N VAL A 161 -2.61 -32.84 -10.58
CA VAL A 161 -1.40 -33.64 -10.31
C VAL A 161 -1.68 -35.13 -10.53
N GLY A 162 -0.73 -35.82 -11.17
CA GLY A 162 -0.78 -37.26 -11.45
C GLY A 162 -1.63 -37.66 -12.65
N THR A 163 -2.20 -36.70 -13.39
CA THR A 163 -3.02 -37.00 -14.59
C THR A 163 -2.37 -36.48 -15.88
N PRO A 164 -2.53 -37.17 -17.03
CA PRO A 164 -2.09 -36.65 -18.33
C PRO A 164 -2.74 -35.29 -18.64
N LEU A 165 -1.93 -34.33 -19.09
CA LEU A 165 -2.44 -33.02 -19.51
C LEU A 165 -3.00 -33.11 -20.93
N ALA A 166 -4.31 -32.92 -21.09
CA ALA A 166 -4.95 -32.86 -22.40
C ALA A 166 -4.44 -31.66 -23.24
N LYS A 167 -4.60 -31.71 -24.55
CA LYS A 167 -4.29 -30.57 -25.44
C LYS A 167 -5.23 -29.39 -25.19
N MET A 168 -4.80 -28.19 -25.56
CA MET A 168 -5.67 -27.02 -25.50
C MET A 168 -6.76 -27.18 -26.57
N PRO A 169 -8.04 -26.88 -26.28
CA PRO A 169 -9.03 -26.80 -27.34
C PRO A 169 -8.62 -25.73 -28.36
N PRO A 170 -8.83 -25.97 -29.67
CA PRO A 170 -8.44 -25.02 -30.70
C PRO A 170 -9.12 -23.67 -30.47
N ASN A 171 -8.37 -22.59 -30.63
CA ASN A 171 -8.91 -21.26 -30.49
C ASN A 171 -9.82 -20.96 -31.72
N PRO A 172 -11.13 -20.74 -31.53
CA PRO A 172 -12.05 -20.54 -32.65
C PRO A 172 -11.87 -19.17 -33.33
N ARG A 173 -11.06 -18.27 -32.75
CA ARG A 173 -10.80 -16.93 -33.32
C ARG A 173 -9.56 -16.97 -34.21
N PRO A 174 -9.63 -16.41 -35.42
CA PRO A 174 -8.46 -16.28 -36.27
C PRO A 174 -7.39 -15.46 -35.55
N GLN A 175 -6.17 -16.00 -35.51
CA GLN A 175 -5.04 -15.29 -34.92
C GLN A 175 -4.50 -14.30 -35.94
N THR A 176 -4.35 -13.04 -35.53
CA THR A 176 -3.68 -12.03 -36.35
C THR A 176 -2.25 -12.46 -36.60
N GLN A 177 -1.86 -12.57 -37.87
CA GLN A 177 -0.48 -12.84 -38.25
C GLN A 177 0.33 -11.56 -38.03
N GLU A 178 1.16 -11.57 -36.98
CA GLU A 178 2.19 -10.55 -36.75
C GLU A 178 3.49 -11.02 -37.42
N PRO A 179 4.32 -10.09 -37.94
CA PRO A 179 5.61 -10.46 -38.50
C PRO A 179 6.51 -11.14 -37.43
N PRO A 180 7.38 -12.07 -37.84
CA PRO A 180 8.31 -12.70 -36.91
C PRO A 180 9.25 -11.66 -36.30
N ILE A 181 9.45 -11.76 -34.99
CA ILE A 181 10.34 -10.85 -34.25
C ILE A 181 11.77 -11.39 -34.36
N ALA A 182 12.72 -10.51 -34.70
CA ALA A 182 14.15 -10.82 -34.77
C ALA A 182 14.73 -11.14 -33.39
N LEU A 183 15.66 -12.11 -33.31
CA LEU A 183 16.19 -12.60 -32.05
C LEU A 183 17.06 -11.56 -31.34
N GLU A 184 17.90 -10.83 -32.08
CA GLU A 184 18.74 -9.77 -31.53
C GLU A 184 17.94 -8.65 -30.86
N SER A 185 16.66 -8.46 -31.25
CA SER A 185 15.79 -7.43 -30.66
C SER A 185 15.13 -7.86 -29.35
N MET A 186 15.20 -9.15 -28.98
CA MET A 186 14.48 -9.68 -27.82
C MET A 186 14.94 -9.08 -26.48
N PRO A 187 16.24 -8.92 -26.18
CA PRO A 187 16.69 -8.28 -24.94
C PRO A 187 16.07 -6.88 -24.76
N ASP A 188 16.09 -6.05 -25.80
CA ASP A 188 15.52 -4.70 -25.78
C ASP A 188 14.00 -4.72 -25.64
N ILE A 189 13.30 -5.61 -26.35
CA ILE A 189 11.85 -5.77 -26.24
C ILE A 189 11.46 -6.14 -24.81
N LEU A 190 12.21 -7.06 -24.18
CA LEU A 190 11.98 -7.50 -22.81
C LEU A 190 12.27 -6.39 -21.80
N ALA A 191 13.32 -5.57 -22.01
CA ALA A 191 13.64 -4.43 -21.17
C ALA A 191 12.57 -3.33 -21.27
N ARG A 192 12.15 -2.96 -22.49
CA ARG A 192 11.06 -2.00 -22.72
C ARG A 192 9.73 -2.49 -22.15
N ALA A 193 9.48 -3.80 -22.18
CA ALA A 193 8.28 -4.37 -21.56
C ALA A 193 8.26 -4.16 -20.04
N TYR A 194 9.42 -4.25 -19.37
CA TYR A 194 9.56 -3.93 -17.95
C TYR A 194 9.27 -2.45 -17.69
N GLU A 195 9.92 -1.54 -18.45
CA GLU A 195 9.74 -0.10 -18.30
C GLU A 195 8.28 0.32 -18.47
N LEU A 196 7.62 -0.16 -19.54
CA LEU A 196 6.21 0.13 -19.80
C LEU A 196 5.30 -0.41 -18.69
N ALA A 197 5.58 -1.62 -18.19
CA ALA A 197 4.82 -2.19 -17.08
C ALA A 197 5.01 -1.41 -15.79
N ASN A 198 6.25 -0.98 -15.49
CA ASN A 198 6.60 -0.19 -14.32
C ASN A 198 5.94 1.19 -14.36
N THR A 199 6.00 1.90 -15.50
CA THR A 199 5.33 3.19 -15.70
C THR A 199 3.82 3.07 -15.52
N ARG A 200 3.18 2.05 -16.12
CA ARG A 200 1.74 1.82 -15.94
C ARG A 200 1.38 1.50 -14.49
N ALA A 201 2.20 0.72 -13.81
CA ALA A 201 1.98 0.40 -12.40
C ALA A 201 2.15 1.63 -11.50
N LEU A 202 3.15 2.47 -11.79
CA LEU A 202 3.37 3.75 -11.12
C LEU A 202 2.16 4.68 -11.29
N GLU A 203 1.71 4.91 -12.53
CA GLU A 203 0.57 5.77 -12.82
C GLU A 203 -0.73 5.25 -12.19
N SER A 204 -0.98 3.94 -12.29
CA SER A 204 -2.13 3.33 -11.62
C SER A 204 -2.09 3.50 -10.10
N MET A 205 -0.90 3.42 -9.50
CA MET A 205 -0.72 3.60 -8.07
C MET A 205 -0.91 5.06 -7.66
N LYS A 206 -0.33 6.01 -8.42
CA LYS A 206 -0.56 7.45 -8.25
C LYS A 206 -2.04 7.76 -8.28
N HIS A 207 -2.74 7.33 -9.34
CA HIS A 207 -4.16 7.60 -9.48
C HIS A 207 -4.98 7.08 -8.30
N SER A 208 -4.69 5.86 -7.83
CA SER A 208 -5.36 5.28 -6.66
C SER A 208 -5.09 6.06 -5.37
N LEU A 209 -3.84 6.46 -5.13
CA LEU A 209 -3.44 7.19 -3.93
C LEU A 209 -3.99 8.63 -3.95
N LEU A 210 -3.87 9.33 -5.08
CA LEU A 210 -4.44 10.67 -5.26
C LEU A 210 -5.94 10.67 -5.00
N ALA A 211 -6.68 9.71 -5.56
CA ALA A 211 -8.12 9.58 -5.31
C ALA A 211 -8.44 9.31 -3.82
N HIS A 212 -7.61 8.51 -3.14
CA HIS A 212 -7.77 8.22 -1.71
C HIS A 212 -7.57 9.47 -0.85
N TYR A 213 -6.43 10.14 -0.98
CA TYR A 213 -6.07 11.30 -0.17
C TYR A 213 -6.91 12.52 -0.49
N THR A 214 -7.29 12.73 -1.76
CA THR A 214 -8.23 13.78 -2.16
C THR A 214 -9.57 13.61 -1.45
N ARG A 215 -10.09 12.38 -1.33
CA ARG A 215 -11.33 12.11 -0.58
C ARG A 215 -11.21 12.42 0.92
N ILE A 216 -10.03 12.18 1.52
CA ILE A 216 -9.79 12.52 2.92
C ILE A 216 -9.73 14.05 3.08
N LYS A 217 -9.04 14.74 2.18
CA LYS A 217 -8.95 16.20 2.14
C LYS A 217 -10.33 16.85 2.02
N THR A 218 -11.15 16.42 1.06
CA THR A 218 -12.49 17.01 0.87
C THR A 218 -13.40 16.83 2.08
N ARG A 219 -13.30 15.70 2.78
CA ARG A 219 -14.02 15.49 4.06
C ARG A 219 -13.54 16.42 5.16
N ALA A 220 -12.23 16.65 5.26
CA ALA A 220 -11.66 17.58 6.23
C ALA A 220 -12.08 19.03 5.93
N GLN A 221 -12.10 19.42 4.66
CA GLN A 221 -12.58 20.73 4.20
C GLN A 221 -14.06 20.93 4.51
N ALA A 222 -14.92 19.97 4.18
CA ALA A 222 -16.35 20.04 4.51
C ALA A 222 -16.59 20.15 6.02
N LEU A 223 -15.78 19.44 6.84
CA LEU A 223 -15.87 19.55 8.30
C LEU A 223 -15.45 20.95 8.79
N LEU A 224 -14.37 21.50 8.24
CA LEU A 224 -13.90 22.86 8.55
C LEU A 224 -14.97 23.91 8.20
N GLU A 225 -15.56 23.83 7.01
CA GLU A 225 -16.63 24.72 6.56
C GLU A 225 -17.91 24.59 7.41
N SER A 226 -18.19 23.40 7.94
CA SER A 226 -19.34 23.15 8.82
C SER A 226 -19.15 23.59 10.28
N LEU A 227 -17.95 24.06 10.67
CA LEU A 227 -17.71 24.49 12.04
C LEU A 227 -18.55 25.74 12.36
N PRO A 228 -19.28 25.74 13.50
CA PRO A 228 -20.04 26.92 13.90
C PRO A 228 -19.11 28.09 14.24
N LYS A 229 -19.58 29.31 14.01
CA LYS A 229 -18.85 30.52 14.38
C LYS A 229 -18.80 30.67 15.90
N ALA A 230 -17.67 31.11 16.43
CA ALA A 230 -17.48 31.32 17.87
C ALA A 230 -18.52 32.30 18.45
N GLU A 231 -18.86 33.36 17.70
CA GLU A 231 -19.86 34.36 18.05
C GLU A 231 -21.26 33.76 18.20
N SER A 232 -21.69 32.93 17.27
CA SER A 232 -23.00 32.25 17.31
C SER A 232 -23.09 31.30 18.51
N LEU A 233 -22.04 30.53 18.79
CA LEU A 233 -21.99 29.68 19.98
C LEU A 233 -22.04 30.49 21.29
N LEU A 234 -21.42 31.67 21.30
CA LEU A 234 -21.42 32.56 22.46
C LEU A 234 -22.81 33.16 22.67
N LEU A 235 -23.48 33.59 21.60
CA LEU A 235 -24.86 34.08 21.63
C LEU A 235 -25.81 33.01 22.19
N GLU A 236 -25.78 31.80 21.64
CA GLU A 236 -26.59 30.67 22.14
C GLU A 236 -26.28 30.35 23.61
N SER A 237 -25.00 30.42 24.00
CA SER A 237 -24.58 30.24 25.39
C SER A 237 -25.18 31.31 26.31
N THR A 238 -25.17 32.58 25.89
CA THR A 238 -25.74 33.69 26.66
C THR A 238 -27.25 33.58 26.79
N GLU A 239 -27.96 33.22 25.72
CA GLU A 239 -29.40 32.99 25.76
C GLU A 239 -29.75 31.83 26.70
N LEU A 240 -29.05 30.70 26.61
CA LEU A 240 -29.29 29.56 27.51
C LEU A 240 -28.97 29.90 28.97
N GLN A 241 -27.94 30.71 29.21
CA GLN A 241 -27.61 31.19 30.55
C GLN A 241 -28.74 32.09 31.09
N HIS A 242 -29.26 32.99 30.26
CA HIS A 242 -30.37 33.87 30.61
C HIS A 242 -31.65 33.07 30.91
N LYS A 243 -32.02 32.14 30.01
CA LYS A 243 -33.15 31.20 30.21
C LYS A 243 -33.00 30.39 31.51
N ALA A 244 -31.80 29.91 31.82
CA ALA A 244 -31.53 29.18 33.07
C ALA A 244 -31.67 30.07 34.32
N ASN A 245 -31.21 31.33 34.26
CA ASN A 245 -31.39 32.30 35.34
C ASN A 245 -32.89 32.62 35.57
N LEU A 246 -33.65 32.88 34.49
CA LEU A 246 -35.09 33.14 34.57
C LEU A 246 -35.85 31.96 35.20
N ALA A 247 -35.55 30.74 34.75
CA ALA A 247 -36.14 29.53 35.30
C ALA A 247 -35.77 29.31 36.77
N LEU A 248 -34.56 29.70 37.19
CA LEU A 248 -34.13 29.64 38.58
C LEU A 248 -34.88 30.65 39.47
N MET A 249 -35.07 31.87 39.00
CA MET A 249 -35.86 32.89 39.73
C MET A 249 -37.31 32.44 39.92
N HIS A 250 -37.89 31.80 38.91
CA HIS A 250 -39.26 31.30 38.92
C HIS A 250 -39.36 29.83 39.36
N LEU A 251 -38.34 29.28 40.03
CA LEU A 251 -38.31 27.85 40.40
C LEU A 251 -39.57 27.37 41.13
N HIS A 252 -40.14 28.23 41.97
CA HIS A 252 -41.34 27.95 42.76
C HIS A 252 -42.63 27.83 41.92
N THR A 253 -42.66 28.35 40.69
CA THR A 253 -43.82 28.25 39.78
C THR A 253 -43.72 27.06 38.83
N LEU A 254 -42.55 26.42 38.73
CA LEU A 254 -42.30 25.32 37.81
C LEU A 254 -42.90 24.00 38.32
N LYS A 255 -43.70 23.35 37.47
CA LYS A 255 -44.24 22.01 37.77
C LYS A 255 -43.23 20.91 37.44
N PRO A 256 -43.19 19.82 38.22
CA PRO A 256 -42.38 18.65 37.86
C PRO A 256 -42.74 18.11 36.46
N TYR A 257 -41.73 17.69 35.71
CA TYR A 257 -41.86 17.04 34.39
C TYR A 257 -42.45 17.91 33.27
N GLN A 258 -42.60 19.22 33.50
CA GLN A 258 -42.98 20.18 32.47
C GLN A 258 -41.85 20.33 31.44
N THR A 259 -42.18 20.35 30.14
CA THR A 259 -41.19 20.39 29.04
C THR A 259 -41.02 21.78 28.44
N GLN A 260 -41.97 22.69 28.66
CA GLN A 260 -41.89 24.09 28.23
C GLN A 260 -42.55 25.00 29.27
N VAL A 261 -41.94 26.14 29.53
CA VAL A 261 -42.50 27.22 30.36
C VAL A 261 -42.32 28.55 29.67
N GLU A 262 -43.28 29.46 29.83
CA GLU A 262 -43.20 30.83 29.37
C GLU A 262 -43.03 31.74 30.59
N ILE A 263 -41.95 32.50 30.62
CA ILE A 263 -41.59 33.39 31.73
C ILE A 263 -41.29 34.77 31.14
N THR A 264 -41.88 35.81 31.73
CA THR A 264 -41.57 37.19 31.37
C THR A 264 -40.36 37.67 32.15
N ASP A 265 -39.42 38.35 31.49
CA ASP A 265 -38.27 38.96 32.14
C ASP A 265 -38.57 40.34 32.74
N GLU A 266 -37.57 40.97 33.37
CA GLU A 266 -37.69 42.28 34.01
C GLU A 266 -37.97 43.42 33.01
N SER A 267 -37.67 43.23 31.73
CA SER A 267 -38.00 44.17 30.64
C SER A 267 -39.40 43.98 30.06
N GLY A 268 -40.14 42.96 30.48
CA GLY A 268 -41.46 42.63 29.95
C GLY A 268 -41.43 41.74 28.70
N GLU A 269 -40.27 41.21 28.30
CA GLU A 269 -40.15 40.29 27.17
C GLU A 269 -40.52 38.86 27.59
N LEU A 270 -41.31 38.17 26.76
CA LEU A 270 -41.77 36.81 27.04
C LEU A 270 -40.78 35.77 26.50
N TRP A 271 -40.19 34.98 27.39
CA TRP A 271 -39.24 33.94 27.06
C TRP A 271 -39.86 32.55 27.13
N ARG A 272 -39.81 31.81 26.03
CA ARG A 272 -40.15 30.37 26.00
C ARG A 272 -38.92 29.54 26.33
N ILE A 273 -38.98 28.81 27.44
CA ILE A 273 -37.87 28.01 27.97
C ILE A 273 -38.24 26.52 27.85
N THR A 274 -37.46 25.80 27.06
CA THR A 274 -37.58 24.33 26.95
C THR A 274 -36.81 23.67 28.10
N LEU A 275 -37.50 22.82 28.86
CA LEU A 275 -36.93 22.06 29.97
C LEU A 275 -36.71 20.60 29.56
N PRO A 276 -35.59 19.97 29.95
CA PRO A 276 -35.34 18.55 29.68
C PRO A 276 -36.46 17.64 30.21
N PRO A 277 -36.95 16.69 29.40
CA PRO A 277 -38.02 15.79 29.81
C PRO A 277 -37.57 14.89 30.98
N HIS A 278 -38.53 14.42 31.78
CA HIS A 278 -38.30 13.50 32.90
C HIS A 278 -37.32 14.01 33.98
N SER A 279 -37.14 15.33 34.10
CA SER A 279 -36.27 15.94 35.09
C SER A 279 -37.06 16.77 36.11
N THR A 280 -36.53 16.88 37.34
CA THR A 280 -37.06 17.84 38.32
C THR A 280 -36.70 19.26 37.87
N PRO A 281 -37.47 20.30 38.24
CA PRO A 281 -37.17 21.68 37.83
C PRO A 281 -35.73 22.11 38.13
N GLN A 282 -35.20 21.75 39.31
CA GLN A 282 -33.81 22.01 39.66
C GLN A 282 -32.81 21.28 38.77
N ALA A 283 -33.09 20.01 38.40
CA ALA A 283 -32.23 19.24 37.52
C ALA A 283 -32.25 19.78 36.08
N ALA A 284 -33.43 20.20 35.59
CA ALA A 284 -33.61 20.87 34.31
C ALA A 284 -32.76 22.14 34.21
N ILE A 285 -32.87 23.04 35.20
CA ILE A 285 -32.11 24.28 35.27
C ILE A 285 -30.60 24.00 35.30
N ASN A 286 -30.17 23.05 36.14
CA ASN A 286 -28.78 22.63 36.19
C ASN A 286 -28.26 22.09 34.84
N GLN A 287 -29.10 21.42 34.06
CA GLN A 287 -28.75 20.96 32.73
C GLN A 287 -28.61 22.14 31.75
N LEU A 288 -29.51 23.12 31.77
CA LEU A 288 -29.39 24.34 30.96
C LEU A 288 -28.07 25.09 31.27
N PHE A 289 -27.71 25.24 32.55
CA PHE A 289 -26.42 25.81 32.95
C PHE A 289 -25.23 24.98 32.46
N LYS A 290 -25.32 23.64 32.50
CA LYS A 290 -24.27 22.75 31.96
C LYS A 290 -24.13 22.90 30.45
N GLU A 291 -25.24 23.00 29.72
CA GLU A 291 -25.27 23.18 28.27
C GLU A 291 -24.72 24.55 27.86
N SER A 292 -25.12 25.62 28.55
CA SER A 292 -24.53 26.96 28.35
C SER A 292 -23.02 26.94 28.58
N LYS A 293 -22.54 26.44 29.74
CA LYS A 293 -21.10 26.32 30.00
C LYS A 293 -20.36 25.48 28.96
N LYS A 294 -21.00 24.43 28.42
CA LYS A 294 -20.46 23.60 27.34
C LYS A 294 -20.32 24.39 26.04
N LEU A 295 -21.30 25.20 25.67
CA LEU A 295 -21.26 26.08 24.48
C LEU A 295 -20.20 27.17 24.63
N ALA A 296 -20.12 27.87 25.76
CA ALA A 296 -19.06 28.84 26.03
C ALA A 296 -17.66 28.19 25.93
N ARG A 297 -17.49 26.99 26.50
CA ARG A 297 -16.23 26.24 26.38
C ARG A 297 -15.93 25.84 24.94
N LYS A 298 -16.96 25.47 24.15
CA LYS A 298 -16.81 25.16 22.72
C LYS A 298 -16.38 26.40 21.95
N ALA A 299 -17.05 27.53 22.13
CA ALA A 299 -16.71 28.83 21.52
C ALA A 299 -15.26 29.22 21.82
N LYS A 300 -14.80 29.06 23.07
CA LYS A 300 -13.43 29.35 23.46
C LYS A 300 -12.38 28.50 22.74
N ASN A 301 -12.70 27.26 22.39
CA ASN A 301 -11.72 26.29 21.86
C ASN A 301 -11.91 25.96 20.37
N ILE A 302 -12.96 26.46 19.72
CA ILE A 302 -13.27 26.10 18.33
C ILE A 302 -12.17 26.51 17.35
N HIS A 303 -11.47 27.62 17.62
CA HIS A 303 -10.30 28.03 16.83
C HIS A 303 -9.22 26.94 16.80
N LYS A 304 -9.00 26.22 17.91
CA LYS A 304 -8.03 25.10 17.95
C LYS A 304 -8.47 23.96 17.05
N GLU A 305 -9.77 23.70 16.96
CA GLU A 305 -10.30 22.66 16.07
C GLU A 305 -10.15 23.08 14.60
N ALA A 306 -10.43 24.35 14.28
CA ALA A 306 -10.18 24.92 12.96
C ALA A 306 -8.70 24.82 12.56
N THR A 307 -7.78 25.31 13.40
CA THR A 307 -6.33 25.24 13.15
C THR A 307 -5.84 23.80 12.94
N ASN A 308 -6.33 22.84 13.74
CA ASN A 308 -5.97 21.43 13.55
C ASN A 308 -6.46 20.85 12.21
N LEU A 309 -7.64 21.28 11.74
CA LEU A 309 -8.16 20.86 10.44
C LEU A 309 -7.38 21.53 9.29
N GLU A 310 -7.05 22.81 9.42
CA GLU A 310 -6.22 23.56 8.47
C GLU A 310 -4.83 22.94 8.32
N GLU A 311 -4.15 22.65 9.44
CA GLU A 311 -2.86 21.95 9.44
C GLU A 311 -2.95 20.58 8.76
N LYS A 312 -4.03 19.83 9.03
CA LYS A 312 -4.27 18.53 8.42
C LYS A 312 -4.50 18.65 6.91
N ILE A 313 -5.25 19.65 6.46
CA ILE A 313 -5.47 19.92 5.04
C ILE A 313 -4.13 20.30 4.38
N SER A 314 -3.34 21.17 5.01
CA SER A 314 -2.01 21.55 4.53
C SER A 314 -1.07 20.34 4.43
N PHE A 315 -1.12 19.43 5.39
CA PHE A 315 -0.36 18.18 5.33
C PHE A 315 -0.81 17.30 4.16
N LEU A 316 -2.13 17.12 3.97
CA LEU A 316 -2.68 16.35 2.85
C LEU A 316 -2.30 16.96 1.49
N ASP A 317 -2.20 18.28 1.38
CA ASP A 317 -1.72 18.95 0.16
C ASP A 317 -0.26 18.63 -0.15
N LYS A 318 0.59 18.59 0.88
CA LYS A 318 1.99 18.18 0.74
C LYS A 318 2.10 16.70 0.36
N GLU A 319 1.28 15.83 0.94
CA GLU A 319 1.22 14.41 0.57
C GLU A 319 0.77 14.21 -0.88
N LEU A 320 -0.26 14.92 -1.34
CA LEU A 320 -0.71 14.88 -2.74
C LEU A 320 0.41 15.32 -3.69
N ALA A 321 1.07 16.45 -3.40
CA ALA A 321 2.20 16.94 -4.18
C ALA A 321 3.42 15.99 -4.17
N PHE A 322 3.62 15.26 -3.07
CA PHE A 322 4.64 14.22 -2.99
C PHE A 322 4.29 13.02 -3.88
N ILE A 323 3.03 12.57 -3.88
CA ILE A 323 2.55 11.47 -4.73
C ILE A 323 2.70 11.81 -6.22
N GLU A 324 2.37 13.05 -6.61
CA GLU A 324 2.49 13.51 -7.99
C GLU A 324 3.95 13.50 -8.48
N ARG A 325 4.88 13.99 -7.65
CA ARG A 325 6.32 14.06 -7.98
C ARG A 325 7.04 12.72 -7.93
N ALA A 326 6.48 11.71 -7.26
CA ALA A 326 7.14 10.42 -7.12
C ALA A 326 7.42 9.77 -8.47
N SER A 327 8.67 9.39 -8.73
CA SER A 327 9.10 8.73 -9.97
C SER A 327 9.34 7.23 -9.79
N LYS A 328 9.35 6.74 -8.56
CA LYS A 328 9.62 5.34 -8.22
C LYS A 328 8.42 4.71 -7.52
N LEU A 329 8.08 3.49 -7.96
CA LEU A 329 6.95 2.74 -7.43
C LEU A 329 7.17 2.37 -5.96
N ASP A 330 8.41 2.10 -5.56
CA ASP A 330 8.74 1.77 -4.17
C ASP A 330 8.50 2.91 -3.20
N THR A 331 8.65 4.16 -3.65
CA THR A 331 8.36 5.36 -2.85
C THR A 331 6.87 5.45 -2.54
N LEU A 332 6.02 5.16 -3.55
CA LEU A 332 4.57 5.19 -3.41
C LEU A 332 4.00 3.98 -2.68
N ALA A 333 4.63 2.81 -2.83
CA ALA A 333 4.18 1.56 -2.21
C ALA A 333 4.09 1.65 -0.68
N ILE A 334 4.80 2.61 -0.09
CA ILE A 334 4.81 2.87 1.33
C ILE A 334 3.48 3.48 1.78
N LEU A 335 2.92 4.41 1.00
CA LEU A 335 1.66 5.12 1.27
C LEU A 335 0.42 4.26 1.02
N LEU A 336 0.57 3.03 0.54
CA LEU A 336 -0.55 2.15 0.29
C LEU A 336 -1.25 1.76 1.61
N PRO A 337 -2.54 2.09 1.77
CA PRO A 337 -3.33 1.51 2.84
C PRO A 337 -3.42 0.00 2.59
N GLN A 338 -3.02 -0.84 3.54
CA GLN A 338 -3.20 -2.28 3.38
C GLN A 338 -4.69 -2.61 3.25
N ALA A 339 -5.03 -3.43 2.26
CA ALA A 339 -6.31 -4.13 2.20
C ALA A 339 -6.47 -4.93 3.49
N LYS A 340 -7.62 -4.77 4.15
CA LYS A 340 -8.02 -5.43 5.39
C LYS A 340 -7.85 -6.95 5.30
N GLN A 341 -6.64 -7.47 5.54
CA GLN A 341 -6.44 -8.90 5.78
C GLN A 341 -6.89 -9.20 7.20
N SER A 342 -8.13 -9.67 7.28
CA SER A 342 -8.68 -10.58 8.30
C SER A 342 -7.84 -10.74 9.58
N ALA A 343 -7.98 -9.82 10.52
CA ALA A 343 -7.81 -10.07 11.95
C ALA A 343 -8.60 -9.01 12.72
N LYS A 344 -9.59 -9.48 13.50
CA LYS A 344 -10.40 -8.79 14.52
C LYS A 344 -10.29 -7.27 14.55
N LYS A 345 -11.43 -6.59 14.27
CA LYS A 345 -11.71 -5.17 14.56
C LYS A 345 -11.02 -4.70 15.84
N LYS A 346 -9.78 -4.24 15.74
CA LYS A 346 -9.25 -3.24 16.66
C LYS A 346 -9.61 -1.90 16.04
N PRO A 347 -10.05 -0.90 16.84
CA PRO A 347 -10.30 0.42 16.32
C PRO A 347 -9.03 0.86 15.61
N GLN A 348 -9.14 1.06 14.29
CA GLN A 348 -8.12 1.73 13.52
C GLN A 348 -7.93 3.07 14.24
N ASN A 349 -6.73 3.32 14.76
CA ASN A 349 -6.50 4.55 15.49
C ASN A 349 -6.56 5.68 14.45
N GLU A 350 -7.74 6.28 14.24
CA GLU A 350 -8.02 7.37 13.29
C GLU A 350 -7.20 8.65 13.56
N GLN A 351 -6.30 8.56 14.54
CA GLN A 351 -5.60 9.65 15.21
C GLN A 351 -4.18 9.85 14.67
N ALA A 352 -3.71 9.05 13.72
CA ALA A 352 -2.46 9.27 12.99
C ALA A 352 -2.56 8.59 11.61
N GLU A 353 -1.79 9.10 10.65
CA GLU A 353 -1.49 8.40 9.40
C GLU A 353 -0.82 7.06 9.75
N VAL A 354 -1.28 5.94 9.20
CA VAL A 354 -0.62 4.63 9.40
C VAL A 354 -0.14 4.11 8.06
N VAL A 355 1.16 3.95 7.97
CA VAL A 355 1.94 3.56 6.81
C VAL A 355 2.69 2.28 7.16
N PHE A 356 3.03 1.42 6.20
CA PHE A 356 3.81 0.22 6.48
C PHE A 356 5.03 0.12 5.57
N ILE A 357 6.23 0.04 6.17
CA ILE A 357 7.48 -0.18 5.45
C ILE A 357 8.00 -1.57 5.80
N GLN A 358 8.19 -2.43 4.79
CA GLN A 358 8.73 -3.80 4.96
C GLN A 358 7.95 -4.64 6.00
N GLY A 359 6.63 -4.40 6.13
CA GLY A 359 5.77 -5.09 7.11
C GLY A 359 5.83 -4.51 8.53
N ILE A 360 6.66 -3.50 8.77
CA ILE A 360 6.72 -2.75 10.02
C ILE A 360 5.74 -1.58 9.95
N LYS A 361 4.92 -1.43 10.99
CA LYS A 361 3.96 -0.33 11.12
C LYS A 361 4.70 0.97 11.42
N ILE A 362 4.41 2.01 10.66
CA ILE A 362 4.87 3.37 10.85
C ILE A 362 3.66 4.28 11.04
N SER A 363 3.77 5.25 11.93
CA SER A 363 2.73 6.25 12.15
C SER A 363 3.29 7.66 12.08
N ILE A 364 2.55 8.55 11.41
CA ILE A 364 2.95 9.95 11.18
C ILE A 364 1.81 10.85 11.67
N GLY A 365 2.13 11.85 12.51
CA GLY A 365 1.15 12.83 12.95
C GLY A 365 1.00 13.97 11.94
N ARG A 366 -0.24 14.26 11.53
CA ARG A 366 -0.53 15.23 10.45
C ARG A 366 -0.83 16.64 10.91
N ASN A 367 -1.15 16.78 12.19
CA ASN A 367 -1.39 18.05 12.87
C ASN A 367 -0.94 17.92 14.33
N GLU A 368 -0.98 19.02 15.08
CA GLU A 368 -0.55 19.04 16.48
C GLU A 368 -1.30 17.99 17.34
N ARG A 369 -2.62 17.88 17.19
CA ARG A 369 -3.43 16.93 17.97
C ARG A 369 -3.06 15.47 17.70
N GLU A 370 -2.82 15.12 16.44
CA GLU A 370 -2.38 13.77 16.03
C GLU A 370 -0.96 13.49 16.55
N ASN A 371 -0.07 14.48 16.50
CA ASN A 371 1.28 14.40 17.04
C ASN A 371 1.31 14.11 18.55
N ILE A 372 0.54 14.86 19.35
CA ILE A 372 0.41 14.64 20.80
C ILE A 372 0.01 13.20 21.09
N LYS A 373 -1.07 12.75 20.46
CA LYS A 373 -1.62 11.40 20.66
C LYS A 373 -0.66 10.30 20.19
N LEU A 374 0.04 10.54 19.08
CA LEU A 374 1.04 9.62 18.56
C LEU A 374 2.19 9.47 19.56
N LEU A 375 2.68 10.57 20.13
CA LEU A 375 3.70 10.56 21.15
C LEU A 375 3.21 9.87 22.43
N GLU A 376 1.97 10.08 22.87
CA GLU A 376 1.41 9.45 24.07
C GLU A 376 1.18 7.94 23.92
N SER A 377 0.78 7.49 22.72
CA SER A 377 0.41 6.09 22.47
C SER A 377 1.58 5.18 22.06
N ALA A 378 2.72 5.75 21.67
CA ALA A 378 3.91 5.01 21.26
C ALA A 378 4.56 4.24 22.43
N ARG A 379 5.09 3.04 22.16
CA ARG A 379 5.75 2.22 23.19
C ARG A 379 7.15 2.74 23.48
N ALA A 380 7.65 2.48 24.68
CA ALA A 380 8.97 2.94 25.14
C ALA A 380 10.15 2.58 24.21
N ASP A 381 10.13 1.38 23.61
CA ASP A 381 11.19 0.91 22.69
C ASP A 381 10.89 1.14 21.20
N ASP A 382 9.74 1.73 20.84
CA ASP A 382 9.50 2.17 19.46
C ASP A 382 10.50 3.27 19.08
N LEU A 383 10.84 3.41 17.80
CA LEU A 383 11.71 4.48 17.32
C LEU A 383 10.88 5.71 16.97
N TRP A 384 11.33 6.87 17.46
CA TRP A 384 10.81 8.19 17.14
C TRP A 384 11.75 8.89 16.18
N LEU A 385 11.18 9.60 15.20
CA LEU A 385 11.88 10.36 14.17
C LEU A 385 11.27 11.76 14.03
N HIS A 386 12.12 12.75 13.78
CA HIS A 386 11.73 14.15 13.54
C HIS A 386 12.81 14.89 12.74
N ILE A 387 12.43 15.89 11.94
CA ILE A 387 13.39 16.72 11.20
C ILE A 387 14.00 17.73 12.17
N ARG A 388 15.32 17.67 12.35
CA ARG A 388 16.06 18.52 13.27
C ARG A 388 15.78 20.00 12.98
N ASP A 389 15.50 20.75 14.04
CA ASP A 389 15.31 22.21 14.05
C ASP A 389 14.22 22.75 13.11
N ILE A 390 13.37 21.86 12.57
CA ILE A 390 12.31 22.22 11.63
C ILE A 390 10.96 21.73 12.19
N PRO A 391 9.97 22.64 12.36
CA PRO A 391 8.60 22.25 12.69
C PRO A 391 8.07 21.27 11.63
N SER A 392 7.88 20.03 12.04
CA SER A 392 7.53 18.92 11.17
C SER A 392 6.78 17.83 11.94
N SER A 393 6.18 16.88 11.22
CA SER A 393 5.48 15.75 11.80
C SER A 393 6.38 14.91 12.71
N HIS A 394 5.80 14.34 13.75
CA HIS A 394 6.46 13.25 14.48
C HIS A 394 6.17 11.93 13.78
N LEU A 395 7.19 11.10 13.61
CA LEU A 395 7.08 9.78 13.02
C LEU A 395 7.50 8.71 14.03
N ILE A 396 6.74 7.64 14.13
CA ILE A 396 7.02 6.48 14.99
C ILE A 396 7.13 5.22 14.15
N ILE A 397 8.22 4.48 14.30
CA ILE A 397 8.38 3.11 13.78
C ILE A 397 8.05 2.14 14.93
N HIS A 398 6.98 1.38 14.78
CA HIS A 398 6.49 0.45 15.79
C HIS A 398 7.24 -0.89 15.77
N CYS A 399 8.51 -0.87 16.15
CA CYS A 399 9.36 -2.05 16.22
C CYS A 399 9.38 -2.70 17.62
N GLY A 400 8.92 -2.02 18.67
CA GLY A 400 8.99 -2.52 20.05
C GLY A 400 10.41 -2.97 20.42
N LYS A 401 10.55 -4.19 20.94
CA LYS A 401 11.87 -4.75 21.31
C LYS A 401 12.69 -5.23 20.10
N ASN A 402 12.09 -5.34 18.91
CA ASN A 402 12.80 -5.77 17.72
C ASN A 402 13.60 -4.59 17.15
N THR A 403 14.74 -4.90 16.54
CA THR A 403 15.54 -3.90 15.82
C THR A 403 14.88 -3.62 14.47
N ALA A 404 14.55 -2.35 14.21
CA ALA A 404 14.13 -1.93 12.88
C ALA A 404 15.33 -2.03 11.90
N PRO A 405 15.17 -2.64 10.72
CA PRO A 405 16.21 -2.64 9.70
C PRO A 405 16.62 -1.21 9.34
N GLU A 406 17.92 -0.98 9.12
CA GLU A 406 18.46 0.33 8.75
C GLU A 406 17.77 0.89 7.49
N SER A 407 17.51 0.03 6.51
CA SER A 407 16.74 0.38 5.31
C SER A 407 15.32 0.90 5.60
N THR A 408 14.68 0.45 6.68
CA THR A 408 13.37 0.97 7.12
C THR A 408 13.52 2.37 7.70
N ILE A 409 14.56 2.60 8.51
CA ILE A 409 14.79 3.89 9.17
C ILE A 409 15.12 4.98 8.13
N HIS A 410 15.99 4.66 7.17
CA HIS A 410 16.29 5.55 6.05
C HIS A 410 15.04 5.91 5.25
N LYS A 411 14.24 4.91 4.86
CA LYS A 411 12.99 5.18 4.14
C LYS A 411 12.00 5.99 4.95
N ALA A 412 11.93 5.78 6.26
CA ALA A 412 11.08 6.59 7.14
C ALA A 412 11.50 8.07 7.15
N GLY A 413 12.81 8.35 7.16
CA GLY A 413 13.32 9.72 7.04
C GLY A 413 13.06 10.35 5.66
N GLU A 414 13.21 9.58 4.57
CA GLU A 414 12.85 10.05 3.21
C GLU A 414 11.38 10.46 3.12
N ILE A 415 10.46 9.67 3.68
CA ILE A 415 9.04 10.00 3.71
C ILE A 415 8.80 11.25 4.53
N LEU A 416 9.42 11.35 5.71
CA LEU A 416 9.26 12.50 6.59
C LEU A 416 9.66 13.81 5.89
N LEU A 417 10.73 13.78 5.11
CA LEU A 417 11.15 14.89 4.25
C LEU A 417 10.21 15.11 3.07
N GLY A 418 9.72 14.03 2.45
CA GLY A 418 8.78 14.09 1.33
C GLY A 418 7.47 14.78 1.70
N VAL A 419 6.93 14.49 2.89
CA VAL A 419 5.65 15.03 3.38
C VAL A 419 5.77 16.37 4.10
N SER A 420 6.98 16.82 4.44
CA SER A 420 7.19 18.12 5.09
C SER A 420 7.07 19.31 4.13
N GLY A 421 7.21 19.06 2.82
CA GLY A 421 7.14 20.09 1.77
C GLY A 421 8.44 20.87 1.56
N LEU A 422 9.57 20.37 2.10
CA LEU A 422 10.89 20.96 1.90
C LEU A 422 11.33 20.82 0.43
N LYS A 423 11.95 21.87 -0.11
CA LYS A 423 12.32 21.95 -1.54
C LYS A 423 13.76 21.54 -1.80
N GLN A 424 14.73 22.34 -1.35
CA GLN A 424 16.14 22.15 -1.63
C GLN A 424 16.94 22.44 -0.35
N GLY A 425 17.96 21.64 -0.11
CA GLY A 425 18.85 21.81 1.03
C GLY A 425 19.34 20.50 1.64
N ASP A 426 20.22 20.63 2.62
CA ASP A 426 20.72 19.54 3.44
C ASP A 426 19.93 19.51 4.75
N PHE A 427 19.30 18.37 5.03
CA PHE A 427 18.44 18.18 6.18
C PHE A 427 18.93 17.01 7.03
N CYS A 428 18.81 17.17 8.35
CA CYS A 428 19.08 16.12 9.31
C CYS A 428 17.75 15.59 9.87
N VAL A 429 17.54 14.28 9.82
CA VAL A 429 16.45 13.62 10.55
C VAL A 429 17.05 12.94 11.76
N ASP A 430 16.62 13.36 12.93
CA ASP A 430 17.01 12.76 14.19
C ASP A 430 16.09 11.61 14.54
N TYR A 431 16.66 10.54 15.08
CA TYR A 431 15.93 9.39 15.55
C TYR A 431 16.47 8.86 16.87
N THR A 432 15.56 8.44 17.76
CA THR A 432 15.90 7.83 19.05
C THR A 432 14.77 6.91 19.50
N LYS A 433 14.98 6.14 20.57
CA LYS A 433 13.87 5.38 21.18
C LYS A 433 12.89 6.35 21.84
N ARG A 434 11.59 6.05 21.75
CA ARG A 434 10.52 6.87 22.32
C ARG A 434 10.72 7.16 23.81
N LYS A 435 11.27 6.23 24.60
CA LYS A 435 11.58 6.44 26.02
C LYS A 435 12.59 7.56 26.32
N PHE A 436 13.38 7.96 25.32
CA PHE A 436 14.34 9.06 25.43
C PHE A 436 13.76 10.40 24.95
N VAL A 437 12.48 10.43 24.58
CA VAL A 437 11.74 11.63 24.17
C VAL A 437 10.82 12.06 25.32
N LYS A 438 10.96 13.29 25.79
CA LYS A 438 10.13 13.88 26.84
C LYS A 438 9.25 14.98 26.23
N ILE A 439 7.94 14.87 26.44
CA ILE A 439 6.97 15.89 26.03
C ILE A 439 7.02 17.05 27.02
N ILE A 440 7.18 18.29 26.53
CA ILE A 440 7.18 19.51 27.36
C ILE A 440 5.79 20.13 27.37
N SER A 441 5.29 20.49 26.19
CA SER A 441 4.01 21.18 26.01
C SER A 441 3.47 20.88 24.62
N GLY A 442 2.20 20.49 24.53
CA GLY A 442 1.59 20.07 23.27
C GLY A 442 2.43 19.00 22.58
N ALA A 443 2.77 19.23 21.31
CA ALA A 443 3.65 18.34 20.54
C ALA A 443 5.16 18.62 20.73
N GLN A 444 5.54 19.64 21.50
CA GLN A 444 6.96 19.98 21.69
C GLN A 444 7.67 18.96 22.57
N VAL A 445 8.85 18.54 22.15
CA VAL A 445 9.64 17.50 22.81
C VAL A 445 11.10 17.89 23.00
N VAL A 446 11.71 17.38 24.06
CA VAL A 446 13.16 17.30 24.23
C VAL A 446 13.57 15.84 24.19
N TYR A 447 14.67 15.54 23.51
CA TYR A 447 15.10 14.16 23.29
C TYR A 447 16.60 14.00 23.48
N SER A 448 17.02 12.79 23.82
CA SER A 448 18.41 12.43 24.08
C SER A 448 18.79 11.11 23.42
N LYS A 449 20.10 10.79 23.43
CA LYS A 449 20.65 9.55 22.87
C LYS A 449 20.22 9.31 21.41
N HIS A 450 20.11 10.39 20.64
CA HIS A 450 19.68 10.34 19.26
C HIS A 450 20.84 10.03 18.32
N LYS A 451 20.48 9.52 17.14
CA LYS A 451 21.33 9.42 15.97
C LYS A 451 20.70 10.26 14.87
N SER A 452 21.49 10.62 13.86
CA SER A 452 21.06 11.51 12.78
C SER A 452 21.29 10.88 11.43
N LEU A 453 20.34 11.06 10.54
CA LEU A 453 20.42 10.70 9.13
C LEU A 453 20.47 11.97 8.30
N HIS A 454 21.43 12.06 7.38
CA HIS A 454 21.62 13.22 6.52
C HIS A 454 21.00 12.95 5.16
N TYR A 455 20.20 13.91 4.69
CA TYR A 455 19.54 13.84 3.40
C TYR A 455 19.78 15.13 2.64
N ARG A 456 20.02 14.99 1.34
CA ARG A 456 20.12 16.12 0.42
C ARG A 456 18.96 16.07 -0.55
N ILE A 457 18.15 17.13 -0.56
CA ILE A 457 17.12 17.30 -1.57
C ILE A 457 17.70 18.24 -2.63
N SER A 458 17.94 17.68 -3.83
CA SER A 458 18.56 18.35 -4.98
C SER A 458 17.59 19.22 -5.74
#